data_AF-A0A1A9X414-F1
#
_entry.id   AF-A0A1A9X414-F1
#
_cell.length_a   1.000
_cell.length_b   1.000
_cell.length_c   1.000
_cell.angle_alpha   90.00
_cell.angle_beta   90.00
_cell.angle_gamma   90.00
#
_symmetry.space_group_name_H-M   'P 1'
#
loop_
_entity.id
_entity.type
_entity.pdbx_description
1 polymer ?
#
loop_
_entity_poly.entity_id
_entity_poly.type
_entity_poly.pdbx_seq_one_letter_code
_entity_poly.pdbx_strand_id
1 'polypeptide(L)'
;MLKYELEVIDSQNQVDLLNVCWILLMFLSYTCAVSVLFPLISIVRTPENDKAIIESARVNGNFAYSTIEGHAYKTITTMLGQVLKPGPLAPVNQVYVE
;
A
#
# COMPACT_ATOMS: atom_id res chain seq x y z
N MET A 1 -53.41 -2.97 -28.37
CA MET A 1 -53.15 -3.54 -27.04
C MET A 1 -51.73 -4.08 -26.94
N LEU A 2 -51.33 -5.08 -27.72
CA LEU A 2 -49.99 -5.69 -27.60
C LEU A 2 -48.79 -4.74 -27.87
N LYS A 3 -48.96 -3.71 -28.71
CA LYS A 3 -47.87 -2.77 -29.05
C LYS A 3 -47.47 -1.85 -27.89
N TYR A 4 -48.42 -1.47 -27.03
CA TYR A 4 -48.12 -0.61 -25.88
C TYR A 4 -47.41 -1.41 -24.77
N GLU A 5 -47.79 -2.69 -24.57
CA GLU A 5 -47.15 -3.58 -23.59
C GLU A 5 -45.66 -3.80 -23.93
N LEU A 6 -45.36 -4.02 -25.23
CA LEU A 6 -43.99 -4.20 -25.70
C LEU A 6 -43.12 -2.94 -25.50
N GLU A 7 -43.67 -1.75 -25.73
CA GLU A 7 -42.96 -0.48 -25.55
C GLU A 7 -42.70 -0.16 -24.07
N VAL A 8 -43.66 -0.51 -23.20
CA VAL A 8 -43.49 -0.40 -21.74
C VAL A 8 -42.42 -1.37 -21.22
N ILE A 9 -42.38 -2.62 -21.74
CA ILE A 9 -41.37 -3.61 -21.37
C ILE A 9 -39.96 -3.19 -21.84
N ASP A 10 -39.84 -2.64 -23.05
CA ASP A 10 -38.56 -2.17 -23.60
C ASP A 10 -38.02 -0.97 -22.80
N SER A 11 -38.89 -0.02 -22.45
CA SER A 11 -38.53 1.11 -21.58
C SER A 11 -38.12 0.66 -20.17
N GLN A 12 -38.78 -0.35 -19.60
CA GLN A 12 -38.44 -0.88 -18.27
C GLN A 12 -37.09 -1.59 -18.30
N ASN A 13 -36.85 -2.43 -19.31
CA ASN A 13 -35.56 -3.10 -19.50
C ASN A 13 -34.40 -2.12 -19.72
N GLN A 14 -34.64 -0.99 -20.39
CA GLN A 14 -33.63 0.05 -20.59
C GLN A 14 -33.23 0.74 -19.28
N VAL A 15 -34.20 1.00 -18.39
CA VAL A 15 -33.94 1.58 -17.05
C VAL A 15 -33.21 0.58 -16.16
N ASP A 16 -33.60 -0.70 -16.22
CA ASP A 16 -32.96 -1.76 -15.43
C ASP A 16 -31.51 -2.00 -15.89
N LEU A 17 -31.25 -1.99 -17.19
CA LEU A 17 -29.91 -2.05 -17.76
C LEU A 17 -29.05 -0.86 -17.32
N LEU A 18 -29.61 0.35 -17.37
CA LEU A 18 -28.92 1.57 -16.95
C LEU A 18 -28.55 1.50 -15.46
N ASN A 19 -29.45 1.02 -14.61
CA ASN A 19 -29.21 0.83 -13.18
C ASN A 19 -28.09 -0.18 -12.91
N VAL A 20 -28.05 -1.30 -13.66
CA VAL A 20 -26.96 -2.29 -13.56
C VAL A 20 -25.62 -1.67 -13.96
N CYS A 21 -25.58 -0.84 -15.02
CA CYS A 21 -24.38 -0.11 -15.41
C CYS A 21 -23.91 0.85 -14.30
N TRP A 22 -24.81 1.60 -13.67
CA TRP A 22 -24.46 2.49 -12.54
C TRP A 22 -23.88 1.74 -11.36
N ILE A 23 -24.47 0.59 -11.00
CA ILE A 23 -23.98 -0.26 -9.92
C ILE A 23 -22.57 -0.77 -10.25
N LEU A 24 -22.34 -1.27 -11.47
CA LEU A 24 -21.04 -1.75 -11.91
C LEU A 24 -19.97 -0.64 -11.89
N LEU A 25 -20.34 0.58 -12.32
CA LEU A 25 -19.45 1.75 -12.28
C LEU A 25 -19.10 2.15 -10.84
N MET A 26 -20.05 2.09 -9.90
CA MET A 26 -19.75 2.31 -8.48
C MET A 26 -18.78 1.27 -7.94
N PHE A 27 -18.99 -0.03 -8.19
CA PHE A 27 -18.07 -1.08 -7.76
C PHE A 27 -16.67 -0.93 -8.38
N LEU A 28 -16.59 -0.56 -9.66
CA LEU A 28 -15.32 -0.30 -10.34
C LEU A 28 -14.57 0.90 -9.71
N SER A 29 -15.27 1.99 -9.38
CA SER A 29 -14.66 3.14 -8.70
C SER A 29 -14.16 2.81 -7.29
N TYR A 30 -14.90 1.98 -6.55
CA TYR A 30 -14.54 1.56 -5.19
C TYR A 30 -13.26 0.70 -5.19
N THR A 31 -13.16 -0.28 -6.09
CA THR A 31 -11.96 -1.11 -6.22
C THR A 31 -10.72 -0.32 -6.64
N CYS A 32 -10.88 0.70 -7.49
CA CYS A 32 -9.80 1.61 -7.87
C CYS A 32 -9.33 2.47 -6.69
N ALA A 33 -10.23 2.94 -5.82
CA ALA A 33 -9.87 3.74 -4.65
C ALA A 33 -9.08 2.94 -3.59
N VAL A 34 -9.42 1.67 -3.39
CA VAL A 34 -8.78 0.82 -2.36
C VAL A 34 -7.32 0.48 -2.71
N SER A 35 -6.98 0.30 -4.00
CA SER A 35 -5.60 -0.01 -4.41
C SER A 35 -4.64 1.17 -4.22
N VAL A 36 -5.14 2.41 -4.26
CA VAL A 36 -4.34 3.62 -4.00
C VAL A 36 -4.09 3.81 -2.50
N LEU A 37 -5.01 3.37 -1.65
CA LEU A 37 -4.90 3.48 -0.19
C LEU A 37 -4.12 2.34 0.48
N PHE A 38 -3.91 1.21 -0.22
CA PHE A 38 -3.13 0.07 0.28
C PHE A 38 -1.81 -0.13 -0.45
N PRO A 39 -0.86 0.78 -0.18
CA PRO A 39 0.45 0.25 0.15
C PRO A 39 0.88 0.85 1.50
N LEU A 40 1.02 -0.02 2.52
CA LEU A 40 1.63 0.32 3.81
C LEU A 40 3.14 0.49 3.61
N ILE A 41 3.49 1.52 2.85
CA ILE A 41 4.84 1.94 2.56
C ILE A 41 5.22 2.90 3.67
N SER A 42 6.15 2.47 4.53
CA SER A 42 6.80 3.38 5.47
C SER A 42 8.14 3.81 4.89
N ILE A 43 8.43 5.10 5.00
CA ILE A 43 9.75 5.66 4.69
C ILE A 43 10.50 5.74 6.02
N VAL A 44 11.60 5.01 6.15
CA VAL A 44 12.39 4.94 7.37
C VAL A 44 13.81 5.43 7.11
N ARG A 45 14.44 6.03 8.12
CA ARG A 45 15.86 6.42 8.07
C ARG A 45 16.75 5.21 7.87
N THR A 46 17.82 5.38 7.10
CA THR A 46 18.80 4.32 6.85
C THR A 46 20.22 4.84 7.13
N PRO A 47 20.61 4.97 8.41
CA PRO A 47 21.87 5.60 8.80
C PRO A 47 23.11 4.89 8.26
N GLU A 48 23.02 3.58 8.00
CA GLU A 48 24.09 2.78 7.37
C GLU A 48 24.51 3.33 6.00
N ASN A 49 23.63 4.09 5.34
CA ASN A 49 23.87 4.69 4.02
C ASN A 49 24.07 6.21 4.08
N ASP A 50 24.02 6.83 5.27
CA ASP A 50 24.27 8.26 5.42
C ASP A 50 25.71 8.57 5.00
N LYS A 51 25.90 9.69 4.29
CA LYS A 51 27.21 10.15 3.84
C LYS A 51 27.39 11.62 4.18
N ALA A 52 28.64 12.07 4.24
CA ALA A 52 28.96 13.48 4.31
C ALA A 52 30.16 13.77 3.40
N ILE A 53 30.14 14.94 2.77
CA ILE A 53 31.28 15.47 2.02
C ILE A 53 31.86 16.62 2.85
N ILE A 54 33.16 16.54 3.11
CA ILE A 54 33.90 17.60 3.81
C ILE A 54 34.84 18.24 2.80
N GLU A 55 34.64 19.53 2.59
CA GLU A 55 35.49 20.35 1.75
C GLU A 55 36.34 21.26 2.62
N SER A 56 37.58 21.46 2.19
CA SER A 56 38.49 22.39 2.86
C SER A 56 39.13 23.29 1.82
N ALA A 57 39.26 24.57 2.16
CA ALA A 57 39.88 25.57 1.32
C ALA A 57 40.82 26.45 2.15
N ARG A 58 41.81 27.04 1.48
CA ARG A 58 42.63 28.12 2.04
C ARG A 58 42.10 29.44 1.51
N VAL A 59 41.53 30.26 2.38
CA VAL A 59 41.01 31.58 2.01
C VAL A 59 41.80 32.62 2.80
N ASN A 60 42.53 33.49 2.10
CA ASN A 60 43.35 34.56 2.69
C ASN A 60 44.36 34.07 3.76
N GLY A 61 44.89 32.85 3.61
CA GLY A 61 45.84 32.26 4.56
C GLY A 61 45.19 31.42 5.67
N ASN A 62 43.87 31.54 5.88
CA ASN A 62 43.12 30.77 6.88
C ASN A 62 42.56 29.48 6.28
N PHE A 63 42.37 28.46 7.12
CA PHE A 63 41.64 27.25 6.74
C PHE A 63 40.13 27.52 6.87
N ALA A 64 39.40 27.30 5.79
CA ALA A 64 37.95 27.29 5.75
C ALA A 64 37.48 25.86 5.50
N TYR A 65 36.40 25.46 6.16
CA TYR A 65 35.80 24.14 6.03
C TYR A 65 34.32 24.28 5.69
N SER A 66 33.82 23.38 4.85
CA SER A 66 32.41 23.25 4.50
C SER A 66 32.02 21.78 4.58
N THR A 67 30.81 21.51 5.06
CA THR A 67 30.30 20.15 5.19
C THR A 67 28.91 20.07 4.56
N ILE A 68 28.70 19.04 3.75
CA ILE A 68 27.40 18.72 3.15
C ILE A 68 27.00 17.33 3.64
N GLU A 69 25.88 17.25 4.37
CA GLU A 69 25.33 15.99 4.88
C GLU A 69 24.31 15.40 3.89
N GLY A 70 24.48 14.12 3.57
CA GLY A 70 23.62 13.33 2.70
C GLY A 70 22.90 12.24 3.50
N HIS A 71 21.73 12.58 4.02
CA HIS A 71 20.88 11.65 4.77
C HIS A 71 20.15 10.67 3.85
N ALA A 72 20.15 9.39 4.22
CA ALA A 72 19.57 8.31 3.46
C ALA A 72 18.26 7.81 4.09
N TYR A 73 17.33 7.45 3.20
CA TYR A 73 16.01 6.92 3.53
C TYR A 73 15.72 5.71 2.65
N LYS A 74 14.98 4.76 3.20
CA LYS A 74 14.56 3.56 2.48
C LYS A 74 13.06 3.33 2.65
N THR A 75 12.46 2.88 1.56
CA THR A 75 11.07 2.46 1.49
C THR A 75 10.96 1.02 1.97
N ILE A 76 10.13 0.77 2.98
CA ILE A 76 9.86 -0.57 3.49
C ILE A 76 8.38 -0.90 3.27
N THR A 77 8.13 -1.96 2.51
CA THR A 77 6.80 -2.55 2.36
C THR A 77 6.62 -3.58 3.47
N THR A 78 5.78 -3.29 4.46
CA THR A 78 5.48 -4.25 5.52
C THR A 78 4.46 -5.26 5.01
N MET A 79 4.80 -6.55 5.06
CA MET A 79 3.81 -7.60 4.81
C MET A 79 2.88 -7.71 6.03
N LEU A 80 1.60 -7.39 5.86
CA LEU A 80 0.57 -7.79 6.82
C LEU A 80 0.26 -9.28 6.59
N GLY A 81 0.88 -10.16 7.37
CA GLY A 81 0.61 -11.59 7.31
C GLY A 81 1.40 -12.37 8.34
N GLN A 82 0.70 -13.12 9.18
CA GLN A 82 1.33 -14.09 10.06
C GLN A 82 1.68 -15.32 9.20
N VAL A 83 2.96 -15.52 8.92
CA VAL A 83 3.42 -16.79 8.35
C VAL A 83 3.24 -17.83 9.45
N LEU A 84 2.09 -18.52 9.44
CA LEU A 84 1.91 -19.75 10.20
C LEU A 84 2.84 -20.78 9.57
N LYS A 85 4.09 -20.82 10.02
CA LYS A 85 4.98 -21.95 9.74
C LYS A 85 4.44 -23.12 10.58
N PRO A 86 3.88 -24.18 9.98
CA PRO A 86 3.49 -25.34 10.77
C PRO A 86 4.76 -25.91 11.37
N GLY A 87 4.90 -25.82 12.69
CA GLY A 87 5.93 -26.56 13.42
C GLY A 87 5.58 -28.05 13.41
N PRO A 88 6.56 -28.96 13.46
CA PRO A 88 6.26 -30.36 13.73
C PRO A 88 5.47 -30.45 15.03
N LEU A 89 4.38 -31.22 15.01
CA LEU A 89 3.56 -31.53 16.18
C LEU A 89 4.46 -32.21 17.22
N ALA A 90 5.05 -31.44 18.13
CA ALA A 90 5.76 -32.01 19.26
C ALA A 90 4.71 -32.56 20.25
N PRO A 91 4.79 -33.84 20.65
CA PRO A 91 3.87 -34.37 21.64
C PRO A 91 4.08 -33.63 22.97
N VAL A 92 3.02 -32.97 23.45
CA VAL A 92 3.00 -32.31 24.77
C VAL A 92 2.96 -33.41 25.83
N ASN A 93 4.08 -33.65 26.51
CA ASN A 93 4.12 -34.56 27.65
C ASN A 93 3.70 -33.76 28.90
N GLN A 94 2.45 -33.90 29.33
CA GLN A 94 1.96 -33.27 30.55
C GLN A 94 2.46 -34.07 31.75
N VAL A 95 3.47 -33.54 32.46
CA VAL A 95 3.87 -34.06 33.76
C VAL A 95 2.92 -33.47 34.80
N TYR A 96 2.08 -34.32 35.39
CA TYR A 96 1.36 -33.96 36.61
C TYR A 96 2.36 -33.90 37.76
N VAL A 97 2.42 -32.76 38.43
CA VAL A 97 3.12 -32.61 39.71
C VAL A 97 2.05 -32.74 40.79
N GLU A 98 2.19 -33.77 41.63
CA GLU A 98 1.37 -33.97 42.85
C GLU A 98 1.65 -32.92 43.91
#